data_AF-A0A849KGZ2-F1
#
_entry.id   AF-A0A849KGZ2-F1
#
_cell.length_a   1.000
_cell.length_b   1.000
_cell.length_c   1.000
_cell.angle_alpha   90.00
_cell.angle_beta   90.00
_cell.angle_gamma   90.00
#
_symmetry.space_group_name_H-M   'P 1'
#
loop_
_entity.id
_entity.type
_entity.pdbx_description
1 polymer ?
#
loop_
_entity_poly.entity_id
_entity_poly.type
_entity_poly.pdbx_seq_one_letter_code
_entity_poly.pdbx_strand_id
1 'polypeptide(L)'
;MTTALSPWKHAALALVLLPGTAAVVAQPAVDPAVRVSPVVSAQTVEQKAAMLDRVLNHSPVAARVAGSGNEAARRHFQSARELLAQARELAGGGALPEADRLLNGAIFEVSRAQQLVPDPGSQQAGERARYAQLVDSVAALRRTALIALPAAAPGAAKAARRWWRAPTCWPTRRPSWPAPTATSRRTSSSTRP
;
A
#
# COMPACT_ATOMS: atom_id res chain seq x y z
N MET A 1 33.53 -36.31 -18.81
CA MET A 1 32.10 -36.11 -18.49
C MET A 1 31.95 -36.32 -17.00
N THR A 2 31.85 -35.23 -16.24
CA THR A 2 31.77 -35.27 -14.76
C THR A 2 30.85 -34.13 -14.33
N THR A 3 29.64 -34.47 -13.92
CA THR A 3 28.63 -33.53 -13.41
C THR A 3 28.86 -33.31 -11.91
N ALA A 4 29.23 -32.08 -11.54
CA ALA A 4 29.32 -31.65 -10.15
C ALA A 4 27.91 -31.32 -9.60
N LEU A 5 27.52 -32.04 -8.55
CA LEU A 5 26.29 -31.82 -7.79
C LEU A 5 26.50 -30.71 -6.75
N SER A 6 25.66 -29.68 -6.81
CA SER A 6 25.67 -28.52 -5.90
C SER A 6 25.11 -28.89 -4.51
N PRO A 7 25.85 -28.64 -3.40
CA PRO A 7 25.40 -28.93 -2.04
C PRO A 7 24.79 -27.68 -1.37
N TRP A 8 23.62 -27.23 -1.81
CA TRP A 8 22.83 -26.22 -1.08
C TRP A 8 21.58 -26.87 -0.49
N LYS A 9 21.81 -27.62 0.58
CA LYS A 9 20.75 -28.13 1.45
C LYS A 9 21.04 -27.67 2.88
N HIS A 10 20.01 -27.04 3.48
CA HIS A 10 19.82 -26.84 4.92
C HIS A 10 20.51 -25.62 5.57
N ALA A 11 20.09 -24.41 5.21
CA ALA A 11 20.03 -23.34 6.19
C ALA A 11 18.66 -23.42 6.90
N ALA A 12 18.65 -24.08 8.05
CA ALA A 12 17.48 -24.21 8.91
C ALA A 12 17.05 -22.83 9.41
N LEU A 13 15.81 -22.47 9.11
CA LEU A 13 15.12 -21.29 9.59
C LEU A 13 14.77 -21.52 11.08
N ALA A 14 15.64 -21.10 11.99
CA ALA A 14 15.33 -21.02 13.41
C ALA A 14 14.46 -19.77 13.66
N LEU A 15 13.15 -19.95 13.57
CA LEU A 15 12.15 -18.94 13.91
C LEU A 15 12.03 -18.85 15.44
N VAL A 16 12.81 -17.97 16.07
CA VAL A 16 12.64 -17.65 17.50
C VAL A 16 11.38 -16.80 17.65
N LEU A 17 10.31 -17.42 18.16
CA LEU A 17 9.16 -16.69 18.70
C LEU A 17 9.59 -15.99 19.99
N LEU A 18 9.85 -14.67 19.93
CA LEU A 18 9.84 -13.82 21.11
C LEU A 18 8.38 -13.47 21.44
N PRO A 19 7.88 -13.75 22.66
CA PRO A 19 6.68 -13.11 23.15
C PRO A 19 6.99 -11.63 23.39
N GLY A 20 6.33 -10.76 22.62
CA GLY A 20 6.40 -9.31 22.78
C GLY A 20 5.79 -8.88 24.10
N THR A 21 6.62 -8.74 25.13
CA THR A 21 6.31 -7.90 26.27
C THR A 21 6.38 -6.46 25.78
N ALA A 22 5.24 -5.77 25.79
CA ALA A 22 5.18 -4.33 25.61
C ALA A 22 5.85 -3.66 26.82
N ALA A 23 7.18 -3.59 26.79
CA ALA A 23 7.93 -2.67 27.63
C ALA A 23 7.59 -1.27 27.12
N VAL A 24 6.68 -0.60 27.83
CA VAL A 24 6.53 0.85 27.79
C VAL A 24 7.88 1.42 28.24
N VAL A 25 8.75 1.67 27.26
CA VAL A 25 9.97 2.45 27.46
C VAL A 25 9.47 3.87 27.75
N ALA A 26 9.56 4.28 29.00
CA ALA A 26 9.50 5.68 29.38
C ALA A 26 10.58 6.41 28.57
N GLN A 27 10.15 7.09 27.50
CA GLN A 27 11.02 8.00 26.77
C GLN A 27 11.41 9.11 27.75
N PRO A 28 12.71 9.39 27.95
CA PRO A 28 13.11 10.60 28.64
C PRO A 28 12.52 11.77 27.85
N ALA A 29 11.77 12.64 28.54
CA ALA A 29 11.23 13.87 27.99
C ALA A 29 12.41 14.77 27.58
N VAL A 30 12.85 14.63 26.34
CA VAL A 30 13.77 15.58 25.71
C VAL A 30 12.95 16.82 25.39
N ASP A 31 13.35 17.95 25.97
CA ASP A 31 12.77 19.26 25.74
C ASP A 31 12.53 19.52 24.24
N PRO A 32 11.33 19.98 23.82
CA PRO A 32 11.00 20.16 22.41
C PRO A 32 11.67 21.39 21.74
N ALA A 33 12.71 21.98 22.33
CA ALA A 33 13.11 23.36 22.05
C ALA A 33 14.28 23.56 21.07
N VAL A 34 14.97 22.52 20.59
CA VAL A 34 16.00 22.72 19.54
C VAL A 34 15.86 21.66 18.46
N ARG A 35 15.00 21.93 17.48
CA ARG A 35 15.06 21.22 16.19
C ARG A 35 16.34 21.66 15.49
N VAL A 36 17.45 20.99 15.80
CA VAL A 36 18.66 21.05 14.97
C VAL A 36 18.22 20.62 13.58
N SER A 37 18.04 21.60 12.69
CA SER A 37 17.67 21.28 11.31
C SER A 37 18.83 20.47 10.73
N PRO A 38 18.58 19.27 10.18
CA PRO A 38 19.64 18.45 9.64
C PRO A 38 20.41 19.29 8.62
N VAL A 39 21.74 19.31 8.75
CA VAL A 39 22.59 20.03 7.80
C VAL A 39 22.45 19.33 6.44
N VAL A 40 21.73 19.96 5.53
CA VAL A 40 21.55 19.45 4.17
C VAL A 40 22.77 19.84 3.34
N SER A 41 23.49 18.84 2.82
CA SER A 41 24.60 19.09 1.90
C SER A 41 24.10 19.40 0.49
N ALA A 42 24.81 20.28 -0.23
CA ALA A 42 24.51 20.59 -1.63
C ALA A 42 24.51 19.33 -2.51
N GLN A 43 25.45 18.41 -2.24
CA GLN A 43 25.53 17.11 -2.92
C GLN A 43 24.25 16.29 -2.77
N THR A 44 23.60 16.31 -1.59
CA THR A 44 22.34 15.58 -1.37
C THR A 44 21.21 16.17 -2.23
N VAL A 45 21.11 17.49 -2.27
CA VAL A 45 20.11 18.21 -3.07
C VAL A 45 20.30 17.91 -4.56
N GLU A 46 21.53 17.96 -5.06
CA GLU A 46 21.86 17.68 -6.45
C GLU A 46 21.55 16.22 -6.85
N GLN A 47 21.91 15.26 -6.00
CA GLN A 47 21.59 13.85 -6.22
C GLN A 47 20.08 13.61 -6.29
N LYS A 48 19.30 14.20 -5.37
CA LYS A 48 17.83 14.11 -5.39
C LYS A 48 17.24 14.76 -6.64
N ALA A 49 17.73 15.94 -7.03
CA ALA A 49 17.28 16.62 -8.24
C ALA A 49 17.58 15.80 -9.51
N ALA A 50 18.77 15.21 -9.63
CA ALA A 50 19.17 14.36 -10.75
C ALA A 50 18.38 13.04 -10.79
N MET A 51 18.00 12.49 -9.64
CA MET A 51 17.10 11.34 -9.56
C MET A 51 15.71 11.71 -10.07
N LEU A 52 15.13 12.82 -9.58
CA LEU A 52 13.80 13.28 -9.99
C LEU A 52 13.75 13.60 -11.47
N ASP A 53 14.78 14.22 -12.03
CA ASP A 53 14.85 14.51 -13.47
C ASP A 53 14.76 13.24 -14.31
N ARG A 54 15.55 12.21 -13.95
CA ARG A 54 15.48 10.89 -14.58
C ARG A 54 14.09 10.26 -14.46
N VAL A 55 13.44 10.39 -13.30
CA VAL A 55 12.08 9.86 -13.10
C VAL A 55 11.04 10.61 -13.93
N LEU A 56 11.13 11.93 -14.02
CA LEU A 56 10.13 12.76 -14.68
C LEU A 56 10.27 12.77 -16.21
N ASN A 57 11.47 12.53 -16.73
CA ASN A 57 11.79 12.66 -18.16
C ASN A 57 12.11 11.33 -18.85
N HIS A 58 12.69 10.35 -18.13
CA HIS A 58 13.22 9.13 -18.74
C HIS A 58 12.62 7.83 -18.18
N SER A 59 11.73 7.90 -17.20
CA SER A 59 11.12 6.71 -16.61
C SER A 59 9.91 6.22 -17.40
N PRO A 60 9.67 4.89 -17.46
CA PRO A 60 8.42 4.33 -17.95
C PRO A 60 7.19 4.87 -17.20
N VAL A 61 7.35 5.35 -15.95
CA VAL A 61 6.27 5.98 -15.19
C VAL A 61 5.73 7.20 -15.93
N ALA A 62 6.60 8.05 -16.48
CA ALA A 62 6.19 9.25 -17.20
C ALA A 62 5.36 8.89 -18.46
N ALA A 63 5.82 7.89 -19.21
CA ALA A 63 5.10 7.38 -20.38
C ALA A 63 3.71 6.82 -20.00
N ARG A 64 3.61 6.07 -18.89
CA ARG A 64 2.32 5.55 -18.41
C ARG A 64 1.37 6.65 -17.96
N VAL A 65 1.84 7.61 -17.17
CA VAL A 65 0.99 8.71 -16.70
C VAL A 65 0.48 9.52 -17.90
N ALA A 66 1.35 9.78 -18.89
CA ALA A 66 0.95 10.42 -20.14
C ALA A 66 -0.10 9.60 -20.91
N GLY A 67 0.05 8.27 -21.01
CA GLY A 67 -0.87 7.39 -21.74
C GLY A 67 -2.16 6.98 -21.01
N SER A 68 -2.22 7.12 -19.69
CA SER A 68 -3.31 6.57 -18.85
C SER A 68 -4.67 7.24 -19.00
N GLY A 69 -4.72 8.45 -19.56
CA GLY A 69 -5.94 9.29 -19.57
C GLY A 69 -6.39 9.78 -18.18
N ASN A 70 -5.64 9.50 -17.11
CA ASN A 70 -5.98 9.94 -15.76
C ASN A 70 -5.48 11.37 -15.52
N GLU A 71 -6.42 12.33 -15.59
CA GLU A 71 -6.13 13.75 -15.39
C GLU A 71 -5.55 14.08 -14.01
N ALA A 72 -5.97 13.38 -12.95
CA ALA A 72 -5.41 13.60 -11.63
C ALA A 72 -3.93 13.17 -11.56
N ALA A 73 -3.59 12.03 -12.16
CA ALA A 73 -2.20 11.56 -12.23
C ALA A 73 -1.31 12.53 -13.02
N ARG A 74 -1.82 13.07 -14.13
CA ARG A 74 -1.12 14.09 -14.93
C ARG A 74 -0.87 15.38 -14.13
N ARG A 75 -1.86 15.85 -13.36
CA ARG A 75 -1.72 17.02 -12.49
C ARG A 75 -0.63 16.82 -11.44
N HIS A 76 -0.63 15.69 -10.74
CA HIS A 76 0.42 15.37 -9.77
C HIS A 76 1.81 15.32 -10.42
N PHE A 77 1.95 14.74 -11.61
CA PHE A 77 3.22 14.75 -12.35
C PHE A 77 3.66 16.16 -12.74
N GLN A 78 2.72 17.02 -13.12
CA GLN A 78 2.99 18.41 -13.47
C GLN A 78 3.42 19.22 -12.23
N SER A 79 2.72 19.08 -11.10
CA SER A 79 3.12 19.71 -9.83
C SER A 79 4.52 19.25 -9.38
N ALA A 80 4.87 17.98 -9.58
CA ALA A 80 6.22 17.50 -9.29
C ALA A 80 7.31 18.19 -10.15
N ARG A 81 7.01 18.49 -11.42
CA ARG A 81 7.93 19.23 -12.31
C ARG A 81 8.10 20.69 -11.85
N GLU A 82 7.01 21.33 -11.45
CA GLU A 82 7.03 22.70 -10.92
C GLU A 82 7.85 22.79 -9.62
N LEU A 83 7.64 21.85 -8.70
CA LEU A 83 8.41 21.75 -7.46
C LEU A 83 9.91 21.51 -7.71
N LEU A 84 10.26 20.66 -8.70
CA LEU A 84 11.65 20.44 -9.10
C LEU A 84 12.30 21.72 -9.67
N ALA A 85 11.58 22.48 -10.49
CA ALA A 85 12.08 23.73 -11.04
C ALA A 85 12.35 24.76 -9.93
N GLN A 86 11.39 24.96 -9.03
CA GLN A 86 11.54 25.85 -7.87
C GLN A 86 12.69 25.40 -6.94
N ALA A 87 12.83 24.09 -6.72
CA ALA A 87 13.92 23.57 -5.91
C ALA A 87 15.30 23.87 -6.51
N ARG A 88 15.43 23.84 -7.85
CA ARG A 88 16.69 24.19 -8.54
C ARG A 88 17.01 25.68 -8.39
N GLU A 89 16.01 26.54 -8.49
CA GLU A 89 16.18 27.99 -8.25
C GLU A 89 16.65 28.26 -6.82
N LEU A 90 16.02 27.65 -5.81
CA LEU A 90 16.43 27.79 -4.40
C LEU A 90 17.82 27.21 -4.14
N ALA A 91 18.16 26.08 -4.75
CA ALA A 91 19.50 25.49 -4.65
C ALA A 91 20.57 26.42 -5.24
N GLY A 92 20.30 27.04 -6.39
CA GLY A 92 21.17 28.05 -7.00
C GLY A 92 21.34 29.31 -6.16
N GLY A 93 20.31 29.67 -5.37
CA GLY A 93 20.34 30.76 -4.39
C GLY A 93 20.98 30.40 -3.03
N GLY A 94 21.45 29.16 -2.84
CA GLY A 94 22.06 28.71 -1.59
C GLY A 94 21.07 28.31 -0.48
N ALA A 95 19.76 28.35 -0.75
CA ALA A 95 18.70 27.95 0.19
C ALA A 95 18.49 26.42 0.22
N LEU A 96 19.55 25.68 0.55
CA LEU A 96 19.58 24.21 0.48
C LEU A 96 18.49 23.50 1.30
N PRO A 97 18.16 23.93 2.54
CA PRO A 97 17.11 23.28 3.33
C PRO A 97 15.70 23.44 2.70
N GLU A 98 15.44 24.56 2.06
CA GLU A 98 14.15 24.81 1.39
C GLU A 98 14.06 24.03 0.07
N ALA A 99 15.17 24.00 -0.69
CA ALA A 99 15.28 23.16 -1.87
C ALA A 99 15.01 21.67 -1.54
N ASP A 100 15.60 21.15 -0.45
CA ASP A 100 15.36 19.76 -0.03
C ASP A 100 13.88 19.49 0.30
N ARG A 101 13.20 20.43 0.98
CA ARG A 101 11.77 20.32 1.27
C ARG A 101 10.94 20.24 -0.01
N LEU A 102 11.22 21.09 -1.00
CA LEU A 102 10.53 21.06 -2.28
C LEU A 102 10.80 19.76 -3.05
N LEU A 103 12.03 19.25 -3.04
CA LEU A 103 12.37 17.96 -3.66
C LEU A 103 11.63 16.80 -2.99
N ASN A 104 11.53 16.79 -1.65
CA ASN A 104 10.75 15.78 -0.93
C ASN A 104 9.24 15.89 -1.28
N GLY A 105 8.72 17.11 -1.47
CA GLY A 105 7.38 17.35 -1.99
C GLY A 105 7.19 16.78 -3.41
N ALA A 106 8.14 17.01 -4.31
CA ALA A 106 8.11 16.46 -5.66
C ALA A 106 8.11 14.92 -5.67
N ILE A 107 8.90 14.28 -4.80
CA ILE A 107 8.90 12.81 -4.63
C ILE A 107 7.52 12.32 -4.18
N PHE A 108 6.88 13.04 -3.25
CA PHE A 108 5.53 12.71 -2.79
C PHE A 108 4.49 12.80 -3.91
N GLU A 109 4.52 13.86 -4.71
CA GLU A 109 3.62 14.05 -5.86
C GLU A 109 3.81 12.96 -6.93
N VAL A 110 5.06 12.58 -7.25
CA VAL A 110 5.33 11.44 -8.15
C VAL A 110 4.74 10.15 -7.59
N SER A 111 4.88 9.93 -6.28
CA SER A 111 4.34 8.73 -5.61
C SER A 111 2.81 8.70 -5.68
N ARG A 112 2.14 9.84 -5.50
CA ARG A 112 0.68 9.97 -5.68
C ARG A 112 0.25 9.62 -7.11
N ALA A 113 0.97 10.13 -8.11
CA ALA A 113 0.67 9.80 -9.49
C ALA A 113 0.86 8.29 -9.80
N GLN A 114 1.89 7.66 -9.23
CA GLN A 114 2.12 6.21 -9.38
C GLN A 114 1.01 5.37 -8.72
N GLN A 115 0.45 5.82 -7.59
CA GLN A 115 -0.69 5.15 -6.96
C GLN A 115 -1.94 5.20 -7.84
N LEU A 116 -2.12 6.28 -8.59
CA LEU A 116 -3.26 6.45 -9.50
C LEU A 116 -3.10 5.68 -10.81
N VAL A 117 -1.86 5.40 -11.23
CA VAL A 117 -1.55 4.65 -12.46
C VAL A 117 -0.53 3.55 -12.11
N PRO A 118 -0.99 2.45 -11.49
CA PRO A 118 -0.10 1.39 -11.05
C PRO A 118 0.49 0.65 -12.25
N ASP A 119 1.70 0.12 -12.09
CA ASP A 119 2.33 -0.72 -13.10
C ASP A 119 1.51 -2.00 -13.34
N PRO A 120 1.17 -2.38 -14.60
CA PRO A 120 0.48 -3.64 -14.85
C PRO A 120 1.24 -4.86 -14.32
N GLY A 121 2.57 -4.83 -14.35
CA GLY A 121 3.40 -5.90 -13.79
C GLY A 121 3.24 -6.03 -12.27
N SER A 122 3.26 -4.90 -11.55
CA SER A 122 3.04 -4.90 -10.09
C SER A 122 1.61 -5.27 -9.71
N GLN A 123 0.59 -4.87 -10.50
CA GLN A 123 -0.78 -5.31 -10.29
C GLN A 123 -0.90 -6.83 -10.43
N GLN A 124 -0.38 -7.39 -11.52
CA GLN A 124 -0.44 -8.82 -11.77
C GLN A 124 0.31 -9.62 -10.70
N ALA A 125 1.49 -9.15 -10.26
CA ALA A 125 2.23 -9.77 -9.16
C ALA A 125 1.42 -9.73 -7.85
N GLY A 126 0.78 -8.60 -7.54
CA GLY A 126 -0.09 -8.45 -6.39
C GLY A 126 -1.31 -9.37 -6.42
N GLU A 127 -1.94 -9.54 -7.58
CA GLU A 127 -3.05 -10.48 -7.77
C GLU A 127 -2.62 -11.93 -7.55
N ARG A 128 -1.47 -12.33 -8.11
CA ARG A 128 -0.91 -13.68 -7.90
C ARG A 128 -0.62 -13.94 -6.41
N ALA A 129 -0.06 -12.96 -5.70
CA ALA A 129 0.19 -13.08 -4.27
C ALA A 129 -1.11 -13.23 -3.46
N ARG A 130 -2.15 -12.43 -3.76
CA ARG A 130 -3.47 -12.54 -3.12
C ARG A 130 -4.12 -13.90 -3.41
N TYR A 131 -3.99 -14.39 -4.64
CA TYR A 131 -4.52 -15.70 -5.02
C TYR A 131 -3.82 -16.84 -4.28
N ALA A 132 -2.49 -16.79 -4.15
CA ALA A 132 -1.73 -17.78 -3.37
C ALA A 132 -2.19 -17.81 -1.90
N GLN A 133 -2.33 -16.63 -1.27
CA GLN A 133 -2.85 -16.53 0.09
C GLN A 133 -4.26 -17.11 0.24
N LEU A 134 -5.14 -16.88 -0.74
CA LEU A 134 -6.49 -17.43 -0.75
C LEU A 134 -6.45 -18.97 -0.85
N VAL A 135 -5.63 -19.53 -1.74
CA VAL A 135 -5.46 -20.99 -1.86
C VAL A 135 -4.96 -21.60 -0.54
N ASP A 136 -3.98 -20.97 0.10
CA ASP A 136 -3.43 -21.43 1.38
C ASP A 136 -4.49 -21.39 2.50
N SER A 137 -5.28 -20.32 2.58
CA SER A 137 -6.37 -20.21 3.55
C SER A 137 -7.46 -21.27 3.34
N VAL A 138 -7.83 -21.57 2.08
CA VAL A 138 -8.79 -22.64 1.76
C VAL A 138 -8.21 -24.02 2.12
N ALA A 139 -6.92 -24.24 1.84
CA ALA A 139 -6.25 -25.49 2.21
C ALA A 139 -6.20 -25.68 3.73
N ALA A 140 -5.92 -24.61 4.49
CA ALA A 140 -5.97 -24.62 5.95
C ALA A 140 -7.37 -24.95 6.47
N LEU A 141 -8.42 -24.30 5.95
CA LEU A 141 -9.81 -24.59 6.31
C LEU A 141 -10.20 -26.04 6.01
N ARG A 142 -9.79 -26.58 4.86
CA ARG A 142 -10.01 -27.99 4.51
C ARG A 142 -9.34 -28.95 5.49
N ARG A 143 -8.09 -28.66 5.91
CA ARG A 143 -7.40 -29.46 6.93
C ARG A 143 -8.13 -29.42 8.26
N THR A 144 -8.55 -28.24 8.71
CA THR A 144 -9.30 -28.10 9.96
C THR A 144 -10.64 -28.82 9.89
N ALA A 145 -11.35 -28.76 8.76
CA ALA A 145 -12.61 -29.47 8.57
C ALA A 145 -12.42 -31.00 8.68
N LEU A 146 -11.35 -31.56 8.11
CA LEU A 146 -11.05 -32.99 8.22
C LEU A 146 -10.74 -33.46 9.65
N ILE A 147 -10.16 -32.59 10.48
CA ILE A 147 -9.88 -32.88 11.90
C ILE A 147 -11.14 -32.71 12.75
N ALA A 148 -11.90 -31.65 12.51
CA ALA A 148 -13.07 -31.27 13.30
C ALA A 148 -14.33 -32.11 13.01
N LEU A 149 -14.35 -32.85 11.90
CA LEU A 149 -15.39 -33.83 11.57
C LEU A 149 -14.84 -35.26 11.80
N PRO A 150 -14.65 -35.73 13.05
CA PRO A 150 -14.53 -37.15 13.27
C PRO A 150 -15.80 -37.82 12.74
N ALA A 151 -15.62 -38.96 12.05
CA ALA A 151 -16.68 -39.73 11.38
C ALA A 151 -18.01 -39.57 12.12
N ALA A 152 -18.94 -38.82 11.52
CA ALA A 152 -20.25 -38.59 12.10
C ALA A 152 -20.81 -39.95 12.51
N ALA A 153 -20.83 -40.22 13.83
CA ALA A 153 -21.41 -41.45 14.34
C ALA A 153 -22.81 -41.58 13.71
N PRO A 154 -23.27 -42.78 13.32
CA PRO A 154 -24.50 -42.95 12.53
C PRO A 154 -25.78 -42.30 13.13
N GLY A 155 -25.74 -41.78 14.37
CA GLY A 155 -26.78 -40.91 14.97
C GLY A 155 -26.65 -39.39 14.74
N ALA A 156 -25.49 -38.84 14.40
CA ALA A 156 -25.26 -37.39 14.29
C ALA A 156 -25.96 -36.74 13.07
N ALA A 157 -26.22 -37.52 12.01
CA ALA A 157 -26.98 -37.07 10.84
C ALA A 157 -28.46 -36.76 11.14
N LYS A 158 -29.03 -37.31 12.23
CA LYS A 158 -30.37 -36.95 12.71
C LYS A 158 -30.35 -35.66 13.54
N ALA A 159 -29.28 -35.43 14.31
CA ALA A 159 -29.09 -34.19 15.05
C ALA A 159 -28.87 -33.00 14.10
N ALA A 160 -27.95 -33.11 13.13
CA ALA A 160 -27.69 -32.03 12.17
C ALA A 160 -28.96 -31.64 11.37
N ARG A 161 -29.76 -32.60 10.91
CA ARG A 161 -31.06 -32.32 10.25
C ARG A 161 -32.09 -31.61 11.14
N ARG A 162 -31.97 -31.71 12.46
CA ARG A 162 -32.82 -30.98 13.42
C ARG A 162 -32.41 -29.52 13.57
N TRP A 163 -31.12 -29.21 13.41
CA TRP A 163 -30.61 -27.81 13.40
C TRP A 163 -30.94 -27.05 12.11
N TRP A 164 -31.01 -27.73 10.96
CA TRP A 164 -31.46 -27.12 9.70
C TRP A 164 -32.99 -27.09 9.53
N ARG A 165 -33.74 -27.78 10.40
CA ARG A 165 -35.21 -27.78 10.46
C ARG A 165 -35.73 -27.11 11.74
N ALA A 166 -35.01 -26.15 12.30
CA ALA A 166 -35.59 -25.24 13.29
C ALA A 166 -36.28 -24.07 12.55
N PRO A 167 -37.54 -23.74 12.86
CA PRO A 167 -38.39 -22.89 12.03
C PRO A 167 -38.13 -21.40 12.32
N THR A 168 -38.04 -20.60 11.25
CA THR A 168 -38.71 -19.29 11.06
C THR A 168 -38.74 -18.22 12.17
N CYS A 169 -37.92 -18.27 13.22
CA CYS A 169 -37.81 -17.18 14.18
C CYS A 169 -36.55 -16.34 13.90
N TRP A 170 -36.41 -15.82 12.67
CA TRP A 170 -35.55 -14.65 12.47
C TRP A 170 -36.23 -13.48 13.18
N PRO A 171 -35.61 -12.85 14.19
CA PRO A 171 -36.17 -11.63 14.73
C PRO A 171 -36.11 -10.59 13.60
N THR A 172 -37.28 -10.17 13.15
CA THR A 172 -37.50 -9.06 12.21
C THR A 172 -37.12 -7.71 12.85
N ARG A 173 -35.98 -7.62 13.55
CA ARG A 173 -35.32 -6.34 13.78
C ARG A 173 -34.48 -6.06 12.55
N ARG A 174 -35.13 -5.45 11.55
CA ARG A 174 -34.41 -4.68 10.52
C ARG A 174 -33.44 -3.75 11.27
N PRO A 175 -32.12 -3.84 11.05
CA PRO A 175 -31.25 -2.73 11.37
C PRO A 175 -31.78 -1.57 10.53
N SER A 176 -32.26 -0.52 11.19
CA SER A 176 -32.55 0.75 10.53
C SER A 176 -31.21 1.33 10.09
N TRP A 177 -30.73 0.88 8.93
CA TRP A 177 -29.63 1.53 8.26
C TRP A 177 -30.08 2.97 7.98
N PRO A 178 -29.34 3.99 8.44
CA PRO A 178 -29.62 5.36 8.04
C PRO A 178 -29.54 5.40 6.52
N ALA A 179 -30.60 5.91 5.89
CA ALA A 179 -30.64 6.07 4.44
C ALA A 179 -29.38 6.85 4.00
N PRO A 180 -28.69 6.44 2.93
CA PRO A 180 -27.64 7.24 2.36
C PRO A 180 -28.27 8.57 1.95
N THR A 181 -27.91 9.63 2.66
CA THR A 181 -28.25 10.99 2.27
C THR A 181 -27.71 11.19 0.87
N ALA A 182 -28.63 11.34 -0.08
CA ALA A 182 -28.31 11.65 -1.46
C ALA A 182 -27.45 12.92 -1.47
N THR A 183 -26.13 12.75 -1.61
CA THR A 183 -25.24 13.84 -1.91
C THR A 183 -25.66 14.37 -3.27
N SER A 184 -26.26 15.55 -3.25
CA SER A 184 -26.70 16.30 -4.41
C SER A 184 -25.53 16.46 -5.38
N ARG A 185 -25.62 15.74 -6.49
CA ARG A 185 -24.76 15.91 -7.65
C ARG A 185 -25.09 17.27 -8.27
N ARG A 186 -24.45 18.33 -7.77
CA ARG A 186 -24.49 19.67 -8.36
C ARG A 186 -23.72 19.63 -9.68
N THR A 187 -24.46 19.46 -10.78
CA THR A 187 -23.96 19.68 -12.14
C THR A 187 -23.77 21.17 -12.35
N SER A 188 -22.53 21.64 -12.23
CA SER A 188 -22.14 22.97 -12.67
C SER A 188 -21.95 22.94 -14.18
N SER A 189 -23.02 23.24 -14.93
CA SER A 189 -22.95 23.60 -16.34
C SER A 189 -22.29 24.98 -16.46
N SER A 190 -20.98 24.99 -16.72
CA SER A 190 -20.26 26.20 -17.11
C SER A 190 -20.30 26.34 -18.62
N THR A 191 -21.40 26.92 -19.10
CA THR A 191 -21.49 27.54 -20.43
C THR A 191 -20.72 28.85 -20.40
N ARG A 192 -19.76 29.05 -21.30
CA ARG A 192 -19.25 30.38 -21.69
C ARG A 192 -18.50 30.29 -23.04
N PRO A 193 -18.32 31.45 -23.70
CA PRO A 193 -18.88 31.81 -25.01
C PRO A 193 -18.06 31.35 -26.22
#